data_AF-A0A3M1C916-F1
#
_entry.id   AF-A0A3M1C916-F1
#
_cell.length_a   1.000
_cell.length_b   1.000
_cell.length_c   1.000
_cell.angle_alpha   90.00
_cell.angle_beta   90.00
_cell.angle_gamma   90.00
#
_symmetry.space_group_name_H-M   'P 1'
#
loop_
_entity.id
_entity.type
_entity.pdbx_description
1 polymer ?
#
loop_
_entity_poly.entity_id
_entity_poly.type
_entity_poly.pdbx_seq_one_letter_code
_entity_poly.pdbx_strand_id
1 'polypeptide(L)'
;MEWIRAQIWEIKNSPSLRYLGVVLFLAHICTYFLWFSSSNHNLPLLCWPYFKSCSTFLELLASPFLTTTYLLASLLGLIPLLLNRFLTLAWALLLFSTLFFGLHFTLSSSHFSNINSLIFISSIYLLVFPNKINFFSRFFILFILFEGLLHLQPDWLSGYWFLENLKDWIHPDHITHKQMKAYEWAAFFSFLIEAITPLFLLTSRAQQLFWAALTLIIYYTLLWIAGPFFSPLIHLFIVIFYVVYYFEMDQKKRETMYQSFARPEPSRFWSRLILASYLVFQLSPFFFHTPPNPLLLQKMQVSPECHQFSFASYQSGLREKVLSPKESSSQLSCNKDYRLK
;
A
#
# COMPACT_ATOMS: atom_id res chain seq x y z
N MET A 1 -16.83 3.80 11.83
CA MET A 1 -16.24 5.14 12.07
C MET A 1 -14.74 5.10 12.40
N GLU A 2 -14.26 4.13 13.18
CA GLU A 2 -12.84 4.04 13.57
C GLU A 2 -11.88 3.92 12.38
N TRP A 3 -12.27 3.17 11.34
CA TRP A 3 -11.49 3.05 10.12
C TRP A 3 -11.25 4.41 9.43
N ILE A 4 -12.28 5.25 9.27
CA ILE A 4 -12.14 6.59 8.66
C ILE A 4 -11.19 7.45 9.50
N ARG A 5 -11.30 7.38 10.83
CA ARG A 5 -10.40 8.10 11.74
C ARG A 5 -8.95 7.65 11.57
N ALA A 6 -8.70 6.35 11.38
CA ALA A 6 -7.36 5.84 11.11
C ALA A 6 -6.81 6.36 9.77
N GLN A 7 -7.62 6.40 8.71
CA GLN A 7 -7.19 6.94 7.40
C GLN A 7 -6.82 8.42 7.51
N ILE A 8 -7.66 9.23 8.17
CA ILE A 8 -7.42 10.66 8.37
C ILE A 8 -6.20 10.89 9.27
N TRP A 9 -6.02 10.07 10.30
CA TRP A 9 -4.87 10.15 11.19
C TRP A 9 -3.55 9.88 10.45
N GLU A 10 -3.52 8.90 9.55
CA GLU A 10 -2.33 8.62 8.72
C GLU A 10 -1.98 9.82 7.83
N ILE A 11 -2.98 10.42 7.17
CA ILE A 11 -2.78 11.62 6.34
C ILE A 11 -2.31 12.79 7.21
N LYS A 12 -2.95 13.03 8.37
CA LYS A 12 -2.60 14.13 9.29
C LYS A 12 -1.12 14.09 9.71
N ASN A 13 -0.60 12.91 9.99
CA ASN A 13 0.75 12.73 10.54
C ASN A 13 1.84 12.56 9.46
N SER A 14 1.47 12.54 8.19
CA SER A 14 2.43 12.40 7.09
C SER A 14 2.42 13.62 6.17
N PRO A 15 3.47 14.47 6.18
CA PRO A 15 3.58 15.59 5.24
C PRO A 15 3.55 15.14 3.78
N SER A 16 4.18 14.01 3.42
CA SER A 16 4.15 13.51 2.04
C SER A 16 2.76 13.11 1.57
N LEU A 17 1.94 12.47 2.42
CA LEU A 17 0.55 12.14 2.09
C LEU A 17 -0.34 13.38 2.00
N ARG A 18 -0.11 14.41 2.83
CA ARG A 18 -0.81 15.69 2.69
C ARG A 18 -0.46 16.35 1.38
N TYR A 19 0.83 16.42 1.03
CA TYR A 19 1.25 16.92 -0.26
C TYR A 19 0.58 16.17 -1.41
N LEU A 20 0.54 14.84 -1.35
CA LEU A 20 -0.16 14.02 -2.34
C LEU A 20 -1.66 14.36 -2.42
N GLY A 21 -2.34 14.57 -1.30
CA GLY A 21 -3.72 15.03 -1.28
C GLY A 21 -3.91 16.38 -1.98
N VAL A 22 -2.99 17.35 -1.79
CA VAL A 22 -3.02 18.64 -2.51
C VAL A 22 -2.88 18.41 -4.01
N VAL A 23 -1.92 17.59 -4.41
CA VAL A 23 -1.66 17.25 -5.81
C VAL A 23 -2.89 16.62 -6.45
N LEU A 24 -3.58 15.70 -5.76
CA LEU A 24 -4.78 15.07 -6.29
C LEU A 24 -5.93 16.07 -6.44
N PHE A 25 -6.12 17.01 -5.52
CA PHE A 25 -7.10 18.09 -5.70
C PHE A 25 -6.76 18.96 -6.92
N LEU A 26 -5.49 19.34 -7.07
CA LEU A 26 -5.04 20.09 -8.25
C LEU A 26 -5.25 19.29 -9.54
N ALA A 27 -4.97 17.99 -9.51
CA ALA A 27 -5.21 17.09 -10.64
C ALA A 27 -6.70 17.02 -11.01
N HIS A 28 -7.59 16.95 -10.02
CA HIS A 28 -9.04 17.00 -10.22
C HIS A 28 -9.49 18.33 -10.85
N ILE A 29 -8.93 19.46 -10.40
CA ILE A 29 -9.19 20.79 -10.96
C ILE A 29 -8.67 20.90 -12.40
N CYS A 30 -7.44 20.47 -12.66
CA CYS A 30 -6.88 20.46 -14.02
C CYS A 30 -7.72 19.56 -14.95
N THR A 31 -8.16 18.40 -14.46
CA THR A 31 -8.99 17.49 -15.26
C THR A 31 -10.34 18.12 -15.59
N TYR A 32 -10.96 18.87 -14.65
CA TYR A 32 -12.16 19.65 -14.95
C TYR A 32 -11.95 20.58 -16.16
N PHE A 33 -10.85 21.35 -16.17
CA PHE A 33 -10.57 22.29 -17.26
C PHE A 33 -10.30 21.57 -18.58
N LEU A 34 -9.63 20.42 -18.56
CA LEU A 34 -9.42 19.61 -19.76
C LEU A 34 -10.74 19.08 -20.31
N TRP A 35 -11.63 18.59 -19.45
CA TRP A 35 -12.96 18.14 -19.86
C TRP A 35 -13.80 19.28 -20.42
N PHE A 36 -13.78 20.44 -19.78
CA PHE A 36 -14.49 21.63 -20.23
C PHE A 36 -13.97 22.15 -21.58
N SER A 37 -12.66 22.07 -21.81
CA SER A 37 -12.08 22.44 -23.11
C SER A 37 -12.42 21.44 -24.21
N SER A 38 -12.55 20.16 -23.87
CA SER A 38 -12.78 19.07 -24.83
C SER A 38 -14.25 18.85 -25.17
N SER A 39 -15.20 19.33 -24.35
CA SER A 39 -16.64 19.13 -24.56
C SER A 39 -17.21 19.85 -25.80
N ASN A 40 -16.43 20.73 -26.43
CA ASN A 40 -16.78 21.36 -27.71
C ASN A 40 -16.59 20.43 -28.91
N HIS A 41 -16.00 19.24 -28.73
CA HIS A 41 -15.82 18.25 -29.78
C HIS A 41 -16.82 17.11 -29.59
N ASN A 42 -17.60 16.80 -30.64
CA ASN A 42 -18.55 15.68 -30.71
C ASN A 42 -17.81 14.34 -30.53
N LEU A 43 -17.45 14.01 -29.29
CA LEU A 43 -16.75 12.78 -28.95
C LEU A 43 -17.74 11.61 -28.93
N PRO A 44 -17.36 10.44 -29.45
CA PRO A 44 -18.24 9.28 -29.48
C PRO A 44 -18.54 8.83 -28.03
N LEU A 45 -19.81 8.88 -27.65
CA LEU A 45 -20.27 8.33 -26.38
C LEU A 45 -20.02 6.82 -26.37
N LEU A 46 -19.13 6.35 -25.49
CA LEU A 46 -19.02 4.92 -25.19
C LEU A 46 -20.10 4.53 -24.19
N CYS A 47 -21.31 4.33 -24.70
CA CYS A 47 -22.35 3.73 -23.90
C CYS A 47 -22.15 2.23 -23.83
N TRP A 48 -21.82 1.74 -22.63
CA TRP A 48 -21.82 0.32 -22.35
C TRP A 48 -23.19 -0.26 -22.72
N PRO A 49 -23.25 -1.34 -23.50
CA PRO A 49 -24.52 -1.88 -24.04
C PRO A 49 -25.49 -2.34 -22.95
N TYR A 50 -25.02 -2.50 -21.71
CA TYR A 50 -25.81 -2.87 -20.55
C TYR A 50 -26.73 -1.74 -20.05
N PHE A 51 -26.44 -0.47 -20.35
CA PHE A 51 -27.24 0.68 -19.88
C PHE A 51 -28.06 1.29 -21.02
N LYS A 52 -29.33 0.89 -21.11
CA LYS A 52 -30.29 1.40 -22.13
C LYS A 52 -30.50 2.93 -22.10
N SER A 53 -30.16 3.59 -20.99
CA SER A 53 -30.35 5.03 -20.77
C SER A 53 -29.02 5.79 -20.59
N CYS A 54 -27.92 5.24 -21.08
CA CYS A 54 -26.59 5.82 -20.89
C CYS A 54 -26.46 7.27 -21.42
N SER A 55 -27.10 7.60 -22.56
CA SER A 55 -27.09 8.97 -23.10
C SER A 55 -27.70 9.98 -22.12
N THR A 56 -28.88 9.67 -21.57
CA THR A 56 -29.54 10.54 -20.58
C THR A 56 -28.76 10.68 -19.29
N PHE A 57 -28.03 9.64 -18.86
CA PHE A 57 -27.19 9.71 -17.67
C PHE A 57 -25.92 10.53 -17.93
N LEU A 58 -25.36 10.46 -19.13
CA LEU A 58 -24.23 11.30 -19.53
C LEU A 58 -24.63 12.77 -19.64
N GLU A 59 -25.80 13.09 -20.20
CA GLU A 59 -26.34 14.45 -20.22
C GLU A 59 -26.54 15.01 -18.81
N LEU A 60 -27.02 14.18 -17.88
CA LEU A 60 -27.15 14.57 -16.48
C LEU A 60 -25.77 14.87 -15.87
N LEU A 61 -24.78 13.99 -16.05
CA LEU A 61 -23.42 14.18 -15.52
C LEU A 61 -22.68 15.36 -16.16
N ALA A 62 -22.92 15.61 -17.45
CA ALA A 62 -22.41 16.76 -18.18
C ALA A 62 -23.14 18.07 -17.82
N SER A 63 -24.20 18.00 -16.99
CA SER A 63 -24.91 19.19 -16.52
C SER A 63 -23.93 20.19 -15.90
N PRO A 64 -24.01 21.48 -16.27
CA PRO A 64 -23.15 22.52 -15.70
C PRO A 64 -23.26 22.59 -14.18
N PHE A 65 -24.41 22.22 -13.61
CA PHE A 65 -24.58 22.16 -12.16
C PHE A 65 -23.69 21.09 -11.51
N LEU A 66 -23.67 19.87 -12.04
CA LEU A 66 -22.87 18.79 -11.48
C LEU A 66 -21.36 19.00 -11.69
N THR A 67 -20.97 19.49 -12.86
CA THR A 67 -19.56 19.77 -13.15
C THR A 67 -19.02 20.95 -12.32
N THR A 68 -19.83 21.99 -12.09
CA THR A 68 -19.45 23.11 -11.19
C THR A 68 -19.38 22.68 -9.72
N THR A 69 -20.30 21.83 -9.25
CA THR A 69 -20.20 21.29 -7.87
C THR A 69 -18.95 20.43 -7.68
N TYR A 70 -18.55 19.64 -8.69
CA TYR A 70 -17.28 18.92 -8.69
C TYR A 70 -16.06 19.86 -8.60
N LEU A 71 -16.03 20.94 -9.39
CA LEU A 71 -14.98 21.95 -9.32
C LEU A 71 -14.92 22.61 -7.94
N LEU A 72 -16.07 23.05 -7.43
CA LEU A 72 -16.17 23.69 -6.11
C LEU A 72 -15.74 22.75 -5.00
N ALA A 73 -16.14 21.48 -5.02
CA ALA A 73 -15.70 20.49 -4.06
C ALA A 73 -14.17 20.31 -4.08
N SER A 74 -13.58 20.29 -5.28
CA SER A 74 -12.13 20.15 -5.45
C SER A 74 -11.36 21.39 -4.97
N LEU A 75 -11.86 22.60 -5.25
CA LEU A 75 -11.27 23.86 -4.76
C LEU A 75 -11.41 24.02 -3.24
N LEU A 76 -12.61 23.74 -2.71
CA LEU A 76 -12.89 23.85 -1.28
C LEU A 76 -12.16 22.78 -0.47
N GLY A 77 -11.85 21.62 -1.05
CA GLY A 77 -11.11 20.55 -0.38
C GLY A 77 -9.61 20.83 -0.25
N LEU A 78 -9.05 21.64 -1.16
CA LEU A 78 -7.64 22.04 -1.15
C LEU A 78 -7.28 22.91 0.07
N ILE A 79 -8.15 23.85 0.43
CA ILE A 79 -7.89 24.83 1.51
C ILE A 79 -7.70 24.15 2.90
N PRO A 80 -8.62 23.29 3.39
CA PRO A 80 -8.45 22.59 4.67
C PRO A 80 -7.18 21.74 4.73
N LEU A 81 -6.81 21.12 3.61
CA LEU A 81 -5.64 20.26 3.54
C LEU A 81 -4.33 21.07 3.64
N LEU A 82 -4.26 22.23 2.97
CA LEU A 82 -3.15 23.18 3.09
C LEU A 82 -3.04 23.79 4.49
N LEU A 83 -4.17 24.16 5.09
CA LEU A 83 -4.21 24.73 6.44
C LEU A 83 -3.98 23.70 7.54
N ASN A 84 -3.91 22.42 7.19
CA ASN A 84 -3.85 21.30 8.14
C ASN A 84 -4.98 21.34 9.20
N ARG A 85 -6.13 21.90 8.81
CA ARG A 85 -7.33 22.07 9.64
C ARG A 85 -8.51 21.40 8.93
N PHE A 86 -9.45 20.84 9.69
CA PHE A 86 -10.63 20.17 9.13
C PHE A 86 -10.30 19.08 8.08
N LEU A 87 -9.30 18.24 8.33
CA LEU A 87 -8.90 17.16 7.42
C LEU A 87 -10.04 16.19 7.08
N THR A 88 -11.01 16.01 7.98
CA THR A 88 -12.23 15.24 7.71
C THR A 88 -13.03 15.82 6.55
N LEU A 89 -13.13 17.15 6.46
CA LEU A 89 -13.83 17.84 5.37
C LEU A 89 -13.06 17.66 4.05
N ALA A 90 -11.74 17.87 4.06
CA ALA A 90 -10.91 17.60 2.87
C ALA A 90 -11.03 16.14 2.40
N TRP A 91 -11.01 15.19 3.32
CA TRP A 91 -11.20 13.77 3.00
C TRP A 91 -12.56 13.51 2.34
N ALA A 92 -13.63 14.08 2.88
CA ALA A 92 -14.98 13.93 2.33
C ALA A 92 -15.13 14.59 0.95
N LEU A 93 -14.55 15.78 0.76
CA LEU A 93 -14.55 16.48 -0.52
C LEU A 93 -13.72 15.75 -1.58
N LEU A 94 -12.55 15.21 -1.21
CA LEU A 94 -11.76 14.38 -2.13
C LEU A 94 -12.50 13.10 -2.52
N LEU A 95 -13.18 12.45 -1.57
CA LEU A 95 -14.03 11.29 -1.86
C LEU A 95 -15.14 11.64 -2.83
N PHE A 96 -15.85 12.75 -2.60
CA PHE A 96 -16.87 13.25 -3.52
C PHE A 96 -16.31 13.49 -4.93
N SER A 97 -15.19 14.22 -5.04
CA SER A 97 -14.52 14.46 -6.32
C SER A 97 -14.09 13.16 -6.99
N THR A 98 -13.59 12.18 -6.24
CA THR A 98 -13.14 10.89 -6.78
C THR A 98 -14.31 10.04 -7.29
N LEU A 99 -15.42 10.01 -6.55
CA LEU A 99 -16.62 9.29 -6.97
C LEU A 99 -17.24 9.92 -8.21
N PHE A 100 -17.35 11.25 -8.23
CA PHE A 100 -17.82 11.98 -9.40
C PHE A 100 -16.93 11.73 -10.63
N PHE A 101 -15.62 11.82 -10.43
CA PHE A 101 -14.63 11.52 -11.46
C PHE A 101 -14.75 10.10 -11.98
N GLY A 102 -14.88 9.11 -11.10
CA GLY A 102 -15.04 7.70 -11.48
C GLY A 102 -16.32 7.45 -12.27
N LEU A 103 -17.44 8.08 -11.90
CA LEU A 103 -18.67 8.02 -12.67
C LEU A 103 -18.46 8.59 -14.08
N HIS A 104 -17.84 9.76 -14.20
CA HIS A 104 -17.57 10.38 -15.50
C HIS A 104 -16.58 9.55 -16.35
N PHE A 105 -15.55 9.00 -15.72
CA PHE A 105 -14.51 8.17 -16.34
C PHE A 105 -15.06 6.85 -16.90
N THR A 106 -15.98 6.19 -16.19
CA THR A 106 -16.56 4.92 -16.64
C THR A 106 -17.50 5.05 -17.84
N LEU A 107 -18.03 6.25 -18.09
CA LEU A 107 -19.04 6.52 -19.12
C LEU A 107 -18.49 7.20 -20.37
N SER A 108 -17.28 7.73 -20.32
CA SER A 108 -16.67 8.48 -21.43
C SER A 108 -15.33 7.88 -21.81
N SER A 109 -15.24 7.34 -23.02
CA SER A 109 -14.01 6.72 -23.50
C SER A 109 -12.89 7.70 -23.80
N SER A 110 -13.25 8.93 -24.16
CA SER A 110 -12.31 10.02 -24.43
C SER A 110 -11.50 10.42 -23.19
N HIS A 111 -11.86 9.90 -22.01
CA HIS A 111 -11.17 10.17 -20.76
C HIS A 111 -10.33 8.99 -20.27
N PHE A 112 -10.28 7.86 -20.99
CA PHE A 112 -9.32 6.78 -20.74
C PHE A 112 -7.91 7.22 -21.18
N SER A 113 -7.26 7.99 -20.32
CA SER A 113 -5.81 8.18 -20.35
C SER A 113 -5.18 7.47 -19.15
N ASN A 114 -3.92 7.07 -19.29
CA ASN A 114 -3.15 6.48 -18.20
C ASN A 114 -3.11 7.41 -16.98
N ILE A 115 -3.01 8.72 -17.21
CA ILE A 115 -2.95 9.75 -16.16
C ILE A 115 -4.27 9.87 -15.40
N ASN A 116 -5.41 9.83 -16.10
CA ASN A 116 -6.72 9.87 -15.44
C ASN A 116 -6.92 8.61 -14.58
N SER A 117 -6.46 7.47 -15.07
CA SER A 117 -6.46 6.21 -14.30
C SER A 117 -5.57 6.30 -13.07
N LEU A 118 -4.37 6.88 -13.21
CA LEU A 118 -3.45 7.14 -12.11
C LEU A 118 -4.08 8.03 -11.03
N ILE A 119 -4.73 9.13 -11.42
CA ILE A 119 -5.38 10.05 -10.49
C ILE A 119 -6.49 9.33 -9.74
N PHE A 120 -7.35 8.60 -10.44
CA PHE A 120 -8.44 7.84 -9.82
C PHE A 120 -7.94 6.78 -8.84
N ILE A 121 -6.99 5.93 -9.27
CA ILE A 121 -6.42 4.87 -8.41
C ILE A 121 -5.74 5.48 -7.20
N SER A 122 -5.00 6.58 -7.39
CA SER A 122 -4.31 7.27 -6.31
C SER A 122 -5.28 7.89 -5.31
N SER A 123 -6.35 8.54 -5.77
CA SER A 123 -7.36 9.08 -4.88
C SER A 123 -8.09 7.99 -4.11
N ILE A 124 -8.50 6.88 -4.75
CA ILE A 124 -9.11 5.74 -4.07
C ILE A 124 -8.14 5.14 -3.05
N TYR A 125 -6.87 4.94 -3.41
CA TYR A 125 -5.89 4.36 -2.50
C TYR A 125 -5.63 5.26 -1.28
N LEU A 126 -5.48 6.57 -1.51
CA LEU A 126 -5.29 7.56 -0.46
C LEU A 126 -6.49 7.61 0.50
N LEU A 127 -7.71 7.40 0.00
CA LEU A 127 -8.92 7.49 0.82
C LEU A 127 -9.22 6.21 1.60
N VAL A 128 -8.93 5.03 1.02
CA VAL A 128 -9.45 3.74 1.50
C VAL A 128 -8.37 2.86 2.13
N PHE A 129 -7.19 2.75 1.53
CA PHE A 129 -6.27 1.68 1.92
C PHE A 129 -5.29 2.13 3.02
N PRO A 130 -4.95 1.26 3.98
CA PRO A 130 -3.90 1.54 4.95
C PRO A 130 -2.51 1.51 4.29
N ASN A 131 -1.49 1.99 5.01
CA ASN A 131 -0.09 1.88 4.60
C ASN A 131 0.20 2.63 3.28
N LYS A 132 -0.34 3.84 3.15
CA LYS A 132 -0.35 4.65 1.93
C LYS A 132 1.05 4.97 1.46
N ILE A 133 1.92 5.34 2.39
CA ILE A 133 3.30 5.75 2.08
C ILE A 133 4.05 4.66 1.32
N ASN A 134 3.98 3.41 1.83
CA ASN A 134 4.69 2.29 1.23
C ASN A 134 4.07 1.83 -0.10
N PHE A 135 2.77 2.02 -0.28
CA PHE A 135 2.13 1.78 -1.56
C PHE A 135 2.55 2.82 -2.59
N PHE A 136 2.39 4.12 -2.30
CA PHE A 136 2.69 5.19 -3.24
C PHE A 136 4.16 5.24 -3.65
N SER A 137 5.08 4.93 -2.72
CA SER A 137 6.52 4.84 -3.01
C SER A 137 6.90 3.69 -3.96
N ARG A 138 6.01 2.72 -4.21
CA ARG A 138 6.24 1.64 -5.17
C ARG A 138 5.38 1.82 -6.41
N PHE A 139 4.11 2.16 -6.20
CA PHE A 139 3.13 2.35 -7.23
C PHE A 139 3.55 3.43 -8.23
N PHE A 140 4.02 4.59 -7.76
CA PHE A 140 4.45 5.65 -8.68
C PHE A 140 5.70 5.28 -9.48
N ILE A 141 6.64 4.55 -8.91
CA ILE A 141 7.80 4.07 -9.68
C ILE A 141 7.36 3.05 -10.71
N LEU A 142 6.53 2.08 -10.33
CA LEU A 142 5.98 1.11 -11.28
C LEU A 142 5.19 1.81 -12.40
N PHE A 143 4.45 2.87 -12.06
CA PHE A 143 3.71 3.67 -13.05
C PHE A 143 4.67 4.35 -14.03
N ILE A 144 5.71 5.05 -13.54
CA ILE A 144 6.69 5.71 -14.42
C ILE A 144 7.42 4.68 -15.28
N LEU A 145 7.81 3.54 -14.70
CA LEU A 145 8.45 2.46 -15.46
C LEU A 145 7.53 1.91 -16.55
N PHE A 146 6.24 1.75 -16.25
CA PHE A 146 5.27 1.26 -17.23
C PHE A 146 5.04 2.28 -18.35
N GLU A 147 4.94 3.58 -18.04
CA GLU A 147 4.93 4.65 -19.05
C GLU A 147 6.19 4.60 -19.92
N GLY A 148 7.37 4.44 -19.33
CA GLY A 148 8.62 4.26 -20.07
C GLY A 148 8.61 3.04 -20.99
N LEU A 149 7.97 1.93 -20.59
CA LEU A 149 7.82 0.76 -21.46
C LEU A 149 6.88 1.03 -22.64
N LEU A 150 5.87 1.90 -22.49
CA LEU A 150 5.01 2.29 -23.61
C LEU A 150 5.78 3.09 -24.68
N HIS A 151 6.85 3.79 -24.29
CA HIS A 151 7.76 4.47 -25.22
C HIS A 151 8.65 3.53 -26.05
N LEU A 152 8.55 2.21 -25.88
CA LEU A 152 9.18 1.24 -26.79
C LEU A 152 8.45 1.07 -28.12
N GLN A 153 7.31 1.75 -28.32
CA GLN A 153 6.59 1.71 -29.59
C GLN A 153 7.41 2.32 -30.75
N PRO A 154 7.28 1.81 -31.98
CA PRO A 154 8.04 2.28 -33.14
C PRO A 154 7.91 3.79 -33.40
N ASP A 155 6.73 4.37 -33.14
CA ASP A 155 6.46 5.80 -33.37
C ASP A 155 7.24 6.70 -32.39
N TRP A 156 7.50 6.21 -31.18
CA TRP A 156 8.33 6.92 -30.22
C TRP A 156 9.81 6.78 -30.59
N LEU A 157 10.29 5.54 -30.76
CA LEU A 157 11.70 5.25 -31.04
C LEU A 157 12.20 5.83 -32.36
N SER A 158 11.33 5.98 -33.36
CA SER A 158 11.65 6.67 -34.61
C SER A 158 11.80 8.19 -34.44
N GLY A 159 11.48 8.75 -33.27
CA GLY A 159 11.46 10.20 -33.02
C GLY A 159 10.26 10.92 -33.65
N TYR A 160 9.33 10.18 -34.27
CA TYR A 160 8.16 10.76 -34.94
C TYR A 160 7.30 11.59 -33.98
N TRP A 161 7.10 11.12 -32.75
CA TRP A 161 6.37 11.87 -31.72
C TRP A 161 6.95 13.28 -31.45
N PHE A 162 8.29 13.40 -31.38
CA PHE A 162 8.93 14.71 -31.17
C PHE A 162 8.75 15.61 -32.38
N LEU A 163 8.85 15.06 -33.59
CA LEU A 163 8.68 15.80 -34.84
C LEU A 163 7.24 16.34 -34.97
N GLU A 164 6.24 15.54 -34.59
CA GLU A 164 4.84 15.94 -34.64
C GLU A 164 4.52 17.05 -33.64
N ASN A 165 4.95 16.91 -32.37
CA ASN A 165 4.61 17.88 -31.34
C ASN A 165 5.49 19.15 -31.34
N LEU A 166 6.70 19.10 -31.92
CA LEU A 166 7.56 20.28 -32.09
C LEU A 166 7.36 20.97 -33.45
N LYS A 167 6.42 20.52 -34.27
CA LYS A 167 6.18 21.06 -35.62
C LYS A 167 5.87 22.56 -35.61
N ASP A 168 5.17 23.05 -34.59
CA ASP A 168 4.84 24.48 -34.48
C ASP A 168 6.08 25.35 -34.17
N TRP A 169 7.13 24.75 -33.61
CA TRP A 169 8.38 25.43 -33.28
C TRP A 169 9.42 25.35 -34.40
N ILE A 170 9.27 24.39 -35.32
CA ILE A 170 10.29 24.03 -36.30
C ILE A 170 9.67 24.06 -37.69
N HIS A 171 10.11 25.00 -38.53
CA HIS A 171 9.62 25.11 -39.89
C HIS A 171 9.78 23.77 -40.66
N PRO A 172 8.68 23.20 -41.20
CA PRO A 172 8.67 21.85 -41.76
C PRO A 172 9.52 21.71 -43.05
N ASP A 173 9.84 22.82 -43.72
CA ASP A 173 10.45 22.80 -45.05
C ASP A 173 11.95 22.46 -45.05
N HIS A 174 12.58 22.35 -43.88
CA HIS A 174 14.03 22.13 -43.74
C HIS A 174 14.41 21.05 -42.71
N ILE A 175 13.61 20.00 -42.56
CA ILE A 175 14.01 18.86 -41.72
C ILE A 175 15.13 18.10 -42.44
N THR A 176 16.37 18.37 -42.02
CA THR A 176 17.55 17.67 -42.50
C THR A 176 17.65 16.28 -41.89
N HIS A 177 18.26 15.32 -42.60
CA HIS A 177 18.53 13.98 -42.06
C HIS A 177 19.28 14.01 -40.71
N LYS A 178 20.11 15.04 -40.47
CA LYS A 178 20.80 15.24 -39.18
C LYS A 178 19.84 15.54 -38.04
N GLN A 179 18.81 16.34 -38.26
CA GLN A 179 17.79 16.65 -37.24
C GLN A 179 16.94 15.41 -36.92
N MET A 180 16.56 14.63 -37.93
CA MET A 180 15.83 13.38 -37.72
C MET A 180 16.60 12.43 -36.80
N LYS A 181 17.91 12.26 -37.05
CA LYS A 181 18.77 11.45 -36.17
C LYS A 181 18.84 12.02 -34.74
N ALA A 182 18.81 13.34 -34.56
CA ALA A 182 18.79 13.93 -33.23
C ALA A 182 17.50 13.61 -32.46
N TYR A 183 16.33 13.58 -33.13
CA TYR A 183 15.06 13.18 -32.51
C TYR A 183 15.01 11.70 -32.14
N GLU A 184 15.54 10.81 -33.00
CA GLU A 184 15.69 9.39 -32.66
C GLU A 184 16.53 9.22 -31.37
N TRP A 185 17.68 9.91 -31.28
CA TRP A 185 18.52 9.88 -30.08
C TRP A 185 17.81 10.47 -28.86
N ALA A 186 17.10 11.59 -29.00
CA ALA A 186 16.33 12.20 -27.92
C ALA A 186 15.25 11.24 -27.39
N ALA A 187 14.54 10.54 -28.28
CA ALA A 187 13.55 9.54 -27.92
C ALA A 187 14.15 8.34 -27.18
N PHE A 188 15.31 7.86 -27.65
CA PHE A 188 16.03 6.78 -26.98
C PHE A 188 16.52 7.20 -25.57
N PHE A 189 17.08 8.41 -25.42
CA PHE A 189 17.51 8.90 -24.11
C PHE A 189 16.33 9.15 -23.17
N SER A 190 15.22 9.67 -23.69
CA SER A 190 13.97 9.82 -22.95
C SER A 190 13.50 8.47 -22.37
N PHE A 191 13.49 7.42 -23.19
CA PHE A 191 13.18 6.07 -22.75
C PHE A 191 14.13 5.61 -21.62
N LEU A 192 15.46 5.77 -21.80
CA LEU A 192 16.43 5.39 -20.77
C LEU A 192 16.22 6.16 -19.46
N ILE A 193 15.90 7.45 -19.54
CA ILE A 193 15.63 8.27 -18.37
C ILE A 193 14.43 7.71 -17.61
N GLU A 194 13.31 7.44 -18.28
CA GLU A 194 12.10 6.92 -17.61
C GLU A 194 12.22 5.46 -17.16
N ALA A 195 12.97 4.63 -17.87
CA ALA A 195 13.14 3.22 -17.53
C ALA A 195 14.14 3.00 -16.38
N ILE A 196 15.16 3.84 -16.26
CA ILE A 196 16.26 3.62 -15.31
C ILE A 196 16.21 4.59 -14.13
N THR A 197 15.95 5.88 -14.39
CA THR A 197 16.05 6.92 -13.36
C THR A 197 15.10 6.72 -12.17
N PRO A 198 13.83 6.29 -12.35
CA PRO A 198 12.92 6.05 -11.23
C PRO A 198 13.38 4.98 -10.26
N LEU A 199 14.19 3.99 -10.72
CA LEU A 199 14.74 2.96 -9.83
C LEU A 199 15.68 3.57 -8.78
N PHE A 200 16.37 4.65 -9.13
CA PHE A 200 17.24 5.36 -8.20
C PHE A 200 16.45 6.13 -7.12
N LEU A 201 15.15 6.42 -7.32
CA LEU A 201 14.30 7.01 -6.29
C LEU A 201 14.00 6.06 -5.12
N LEU A 202 14.13 4.73 -5.32
CA LEU A 202 14.02 3.73 -4.24
C LEU A 202 15.26 3.64 -3.36
N THR A 203 16.38 4.22 -3.80
CA THR A 203 17.65 4.07 -3.09
C THR A 203 17.61 4.86 -1.78
N SER A 204 18.27 4.33 -0.75
CA SER A 204 18.40 5.02 0.53
C SER A 204 19.50 6.09 0.53
N ARG A 205 20.19 6.29 -0.59
CA ARG A 205 21.36 7.18 -0.71
C ARG A 205 20.91 8.56 -1.19
N ALA A 206 21.08 9.57 -0.34
CA ALA A 206 20.68 10.96 -0.60
C ALA A 206 21.13 11.49 -1.97
N GLN A 207 22.40 11.23 -2.32
CA GLN A 207 23.00 11.70 -3.57
C GLN A 207 22.32 11.08 -4.80
N GLN A 208 22.03 9.78 -4.76
CA GLN A 208 21.37 9.09 -5.88
C GLN A 208 19.94 9.59 -6.07
N LEU A 209 19.20 9.79 -4.98
CA LEU A 209 17.86 10.36 -5.04
C LEU A 209 17.87 11.79 -5.57
N PHE A 210 18.82 12.63 -5.14
CA PHE A 210 18.94 14.01 -5.61
C PHE A 210 19.16 14.06 -7.14
N TRP A 211 20.14 13.30 -7.64
CA TRP A 211 20.40 13.26 -9.08
C TRP A 211 19.23 12.68 -9.86
N ALA A 212 18.59 11.62 -9.36
CA ALA A 212 17.42 11.03 -10.00
C ALA A 212 16.23 12.01 -10.08
N ALA A 213 15.92 12.69 -8.97
CA ALA A 213 14.86 13.69 -8.92
C ALA A 213 15.18 14.88 -9.84
N LEU A 214 16.41 15.38 -9.83
CA LEU A 214 16.84 16.48 -10.70
C LEU A 214 16.72 16.10 -12.18
N THR A 215 17.20 14.92 -12.57
CA THR A 215 17.11 14.43 -13.95
C THR A 215 15.66 14.30 -14.39
N LEU A 216 14.78 13.72 -13.56
CA LEU A 216 13.35 13.61 -13.87
C LEU A 216 12.66 14.98 -13.94
N ILE A 217 12.99 15.92 -13.06
CA ILE A 217 12.44 17.29 -13.10
C ILE A 217 12.82 17.97 -14.41
N ILE A 218 14.10 17.95 -14.78
CA ILE A 218 14.57 18.55 -16.04
C ILE A 218 13.85 17.89 -17.22
N TYR A 219 13.80 16.56 -17.22
CA TYR A 219 13.18 15.79 -18.27
C TYR A 219 11.69 16.10 -18.46
N TYR A 220 10.88 16.04 -17.40
CA TYR A 220 9.45 16.35 -17.50
C TYR A 220 9.18 17.83 -17.78
N THR A 221 10.07 18.74 -17.37
CA THR A 221 9.99 20.15 -17.75
C THR A 221 10.22 20.33 -19.26
N LEU A 222 11.20 19.61 -19.83
CA LEU A 222 11.42 19.63 -21.28
C LEU A 222 10.26 18.99 -22.05
N LEU A 223 9.70 17.88 -21.56
CA LEU A 223 8.51 17.27 -22.15
C LEU A 223 7.29 18.18 -22.09
N TRP A 224 7.12 18.96 -21.02
CA TRP A 224 6.05 19.95 -20.94
C TRP A 224 6.17 20.96 -22.09
N ILE A 225 7.36 21.48 -22.37
CA ILE A 225 7.56 22.42 -23.49
C ILE A 225 7.20 21.76 -24.83
N ALA A 226 7.49 20.47 -24.98
CA ALA A 226 7.31 19.74 -26.23
C ALA A 226 5.92 19.13 -26.44
N GLY A 227 5.05 19.02 -25.43
CA GLY A 227 3.83 18.22 -25.53
C GLY A 227 2.67 18.68 -24.64
N PRO A 228 1.65 17.83 -24.44
CA PRO A 228 0.46 18.21 -23.66
C PRO A 228 0.81 18.44 -22.19
N PHE A 229 0.49 19.63 -21.67
CA PHE A 229 0.84 20.12 -20.34
C PHE A 229 0.52 19.15 -19.17
N PHE A 230 -0.59 18.43 -19.26
CA PHE A 230 -1.12 17.73 -18.09
C PHE A 230 -0.30 16.51 -17.64
N SER A 231 0.22 15.71 -18.58
CA SER A 231 1.00 14.51 -18.20
C SER A 231 2.28 14.87 -17.45
N PRO A 232 3.15 15.76 -17.99
CA PRO A 232 4.41 16.06 -17.33
C PRO A 232 4.20 16.79 -16.00
N LEU A 233 3.12 17.58 -15.86
CA LEU A 233 2.76 18.21 -14.59
C LEU A 233 2.50 17.18 -13.48
N ILE A 234 1.72 16.14 -13.76
CA ILE A 234 1.44 15.08 -12.77
C ILE A 234 2.72 14.33 -12.41
N HIS A 235 3.57 14.04 -13.40
CA HIS A 235 4.87 13.41 -13.16
C HIS A 235 5.80 14.28 -12.30
N LEU A 236 5.85 15.59 -12.53
CA LEU A 236 6.60 16.52 -11.69
C LEU A 236 6.10 16.49 -10.24
N PHE A 237 4.78 16.44 -10.04
CA PHE A 237 4.22 16.31 -8.69
C PHE A 237 4.60 14.98 -8.02
N ILE A 238 4.65 13.87 -8.78
CA ILE A 238 5.16 12.59 -8.27
C ILE A 238 6.62 12.74 -7.82
N VAL A 239 7.47 13.40 -8.61
CA VAL A 239 8.88 13.59 -8.25
C VAL A 239 9.01 14.43 -6.98
N ILE A 240 8.23 15.52 -6.85
CA ILE A 240 8.20 16.33 -5.63
C ILE A 240 7.69 15.52 -4.43
N PHE A 241 6.71 14.63 -4.63
CA PHE A 241 6.26 13.70 -3.58
C PHE A 241 7.43 12.84 -3.06
N TYR A 242 8.30 12.32 -3.92
CA TYR A 242 9.49 11.58 -3.49
C TYR A 242 10.48 12.43 -2.69
N VAL A 243 10.67 13.69 -3.08
CA VAL A 243 11.52 14.63 -2.34
C VAL A 243 10.97 14.85 -0.92
N VAL A 244 9.66 15.13 -0.79
CA VAL A 244 9.01 15.31 0.51
C VAL A 244 9.04 14.02 1.33
N TYR A 245 8.76 12.88 0.70
CA TYR A 245 8.82 11.55 1.32
C TYR A 245 10.21 11.25 1.87
N TYR A 246 11.27 11.56 1.11
CA TYR A 246 12.65 11.36 1.56
C TYR A 246 12.97 12.17 2.82
N PHE A 247 12.61 13.47 2.85
CA PHE A 247 12.81 14.29 4.04
C PHE A 247 12.01 13.78 5.24
N GLU A 248 10.77 13.34 5.04
CA GLU A 248 9.95 12.74 6.09
C GLU A 248 10.59 11.45 6.65
N MET A 249 11.09 10.58 5.76
CA MET A 249 11.76 9.34 6.15
C MET A 249 13.06 9.60 6.90
N ASP A 250 13.85 10.58 6.46
CA ASP A 250 15.09 10.93 7.12
C ASP A 250 14.84 11.55 8.50
N GLN A 251 13.83 12.42 8.64
CA GLN A 251 13.40 12.94 9.93
C GLN A 251 12.98 11.81 10.88
N LYS A 252 12.14 10.87 10.43
CA LYS A 252 11.73 9.71 11.24
C LYS A 252 12.92 8.82 11.64
N LYS A 253 13.90 8.63 10.76
CA LYS A 253 15.14 7.91 11.09
C LYS A 253 15.94 8.63 12.18
N ARG A 254 16.05 9.95 12.12
CA ARG A 254 16.72 10.74 13.17
C ARG A 254 15.96 10.64 14.49
N GLU A 255 14.65 10.81 14.48
CA GLU A 255 13.80 10.70 15.67
C GLU A 255 13.89 9.32 16.31
N THR A 256 13.86 8.24 15.52
CA THR A 256 14.03 6.87 16.03
C THR A 256 15.43 6.62 16.58
N MET A 257 16.48 7.17 15.96
CA MET A 257 17.83 7.13 16.53
C MET A 257 17.87 7.86 17.88
N TYR A 258 17.35 9.09 17.98
CA TYR A 258 17.30 9.83 19.26
C TYR A 258 16.47 9.14 20.33
N GLN A 259 15.33 8.55 19.97
CA GLN A 259 14.51 7.76 20.88
C GLN A 259 15.27 6.54 21.36
N SER A 260 16.02 5.85 20.50
CA SER A 260 16.87 4.73 20.90
C SER A 260 18.04 5.14 21.82
N PHE A 261 18.52 6.39 21.72
CA PHE A 261 19.50 6.93 22.68
C PHE A 261 18.86 7.28 24.03
N ALA A 262 17.68 7.91 24.02
CA ALA A 262 16.99 8.33 25.25
C ALA A 262 16.30 7.17 25.98
N ARG A 263 15.87 6.16 25.24
CA ARG A 263 15.24 4.92 25.71
C ARG A 263 15.74 3.81 24.79
N PRO A 264 16.85 3.12 25.14
CA PRO A 264 17.32 2.01 24.33
C PRO A 264 16.21 0.96 24.25
N GLU A 265 15.58 0.88 23.08
CA GLU A 265 14.73 -0.26 22.77
C GLU A 265 15.62 -1.50 22.85
N PRO A 266 15.20 -2.57 23.55
CA PRO A 266 15.96 -3.79 23.58
C PRO A 266 16.18 -4.22 22.12
N SER A 267 17.46 -4.29 21.72
CA SER A 267 17.81 -4.54 20.33
C SER A 267 17.06 -5.77 19.81
N ARG A 268 16.69 -5.78 18.53
CA ARG A 268 16.09 -6.99 17.90
C ARG A 268 17.00 -8.22 18.05
N PHE A 269 18.28 -8.02 18.36
CA PHE A 269 19.20 -9.08 18.75
C PHE A 269 18.84 -9.67 20.13
N TRP A 270 18.51 -8.85 21.14
CA TRP A 270 18.05 -9.34 22.45
C TRP A 270 16.74 -10.12 22.37
N SER A 271 15.76 -9.71 21.56
CA SER A 271 14.53 -10.49 21.42
C SER A 271 14.79 -11.85 20.74
N ARG A 272 15.67 -11.90 19.74
CA ARG A 272 16.13 -13.16 19.13
C ARG A 272 16.94 -14.02 20.09
N LEU A 273 17.82 -13.40 20.89
CA LEU A 273 18.63 -14.07 21.90
C LEU A 273 17.76 -14.68 23.01
N ILE A 274 16.74 -13.94 23.48
CA ILE A 274 15.78 -14.41 24.48
C ILE A 274 14.92 -15.55 23.91
N LEU A 275 14.48 -15.44 22.65
CA LEU A 275 13.76 -16.53 21.99
C LEU A 275 14.64 -17.78 21.82
N ALA A 276 15.90 -17.58 21.41
CA ALA A 276 16.87 -18.66 21.25
C ALA A 276 17.21 -19.32 22.58
N SER A 277 17.45 -18.54 23.64
CA SER A 277 17.73 -19.06 24.98
C SER A 277 16.51 -19.80 25.53
N TYR A 278 15.30 -19.27 25.35
CA TYR A 278 14.06 -19.95 25.70
C TYR A 278 13.94 -21.31 24.99
N LEU A 279 14.20 -21.37 23.68
CA LEU A 279 14.20 -22.62 22.93
C LEU A 279 15.27 -23.61 23.43
N VAL A 280 16.48 -23.14 23.73
CA VAL A 280 17.56 -23.99 24.30
C VAL A 280 17.15 -24.53 25.67
N PHE A 281 16.54 -23.73 26.54
CA PHE A 281 16.06 -24.18 27.84
C PHE A 281 14.93 -25.20 27.71
N GLN A 282 13.98 -24.98 26.79
CA GLN A 282 12.89 -25.94 26.50
C GLN A 282 13.42 -27.26 25.92
N LEU A 283 14.51 -27.23 25.15
CA LEU A 283 15.13 -28.41 24.57
C LEU A 283 16.12 -29.12 25.50
N SER A 284 16.59 -28.44 26.57
CA SER A 284 17.55 -29.01 27.52
C SER A 284 17.15 -30.35 28.15
N PRO A 285 15.87 -30.64 28.47
CA PRO A 285 15.48 -31.96 28.98
C PRO A 285 15.73 -33.09 27.98
N PHE A 286 15.65 -32.83 26.67
CA PHE A 286 15.88 -33.84 25.64
C PHE A 286 17.36 -34.24 25.49
N PHE A 287 18.28 -33.34 25.84
CA PHE A 287 19.72 -33.60 25.73
C PHE A 287 20.34 -34.12 27.02
N PHE A 288 19.75 -33.82 28.18
CA PHE A 288 20.30 -34.17 29.50
C PHE A 288 19.48 -35.19 30.28
N HIS A 289 18.30 -35.61 29.81
CA HIS A 289 17.66 -36.81 30.34
C HIS A 289 18.22 -38.04 29.63
N THR A 290 19.11 -38.74 30.33
CA THR A 290 19.12 -40.20 30.24
C THR A 290 17.67 -40.65 30.46
N PRO A 291 17.11 -41.49 29.57
CA PRO A 291 15.74 -41.95 29.72
C PRO A 291 15.59 -42.52 31.14
N PRO A 292 14.62 -42.06 31.94
CA PRO A 292 14.43 -42.61 33.27
C PRO A 292 14.22 -44.11 33.10
N ASN A 293 15.11 -44.91 33.69
CA ASN A 293 14.95 -46.36 33.75
C ASN A 293 13.52 -46.65 34.23
N PRO A 294 12.64 -47.24 33.41
CA PRO A 294 11.24 -47.46 33.79
C PRO A 294 11.10 -48.50 34.93
N LEU A 295 12.21 -49.05 35.43
CA LEU A 295 12.27 -50.04 36.51
C LEU A 295 12.25 -49.46 37.94
N LEU A 296 12.26 -48.13 38.12
CA LEU A 296 12.25 -47.53 39.47
C LEU A 296 10.86 -47.17 40.03
N LEU A 297 9.79 -47.45 39.28
CA LEU A 297 8.40 -47.32 39.76
C LEU A 297 7.89 -48.53 40.56
N GLN A 298 8.70 -49.60 40.68
CA GLN A 298 8.30 -50.82 41.40
C GLN A 298 8.39 -50.71 42.94
N LYS A 299 8.66 -49.52 43.48
CA LYS A 299 8.71 -49.26 44.94
C LYS A 299 7.79 -48.13 45.41
N MET A 300 6.71 -47.83 44.69
CA MET A 300 5.58 -47.20 45.35
C MET A 300 4.87 -48.26 46.20
N GLN A 301 5.22 -48.29 47.49
CA GLN A 301 4.42 -48.98 48.50
C GLN A 301 2.99 -48.43 48.39
N VAL A 302 2.08 -49.27 47.90
CA VAL A 302 0.65 -49.03 48.02
C VAL A 302 0.36 -48.88 49.52
N SER A 303 -0.29 -47.77 49.90
CA SER A 303 -0.74 -47.56 51.28
C SER A 303 -1.52 -48.80 51.74
N PRO A 304 -1.26 -49.35 52.93
CA PRO A 304 -1.95 -50.54 53.44
C PRO A 304 -3.48 -50.35 53.54
N GLU A 305 -3.97 -49.12 53.43
CA GLU A 305 -5.38 -48.75 53.42
C GLU A 305 -6.15 -49.19 52.16
N CYS A 306 -5.47 -49.71 51.13
CA CYS A 306 -6.12 -50.24 49.91
C CYS A 306 -6.18 -51.78 49.85
N HIS A 307 -5.87 -52.49 50.94
CA HIS A 307 -6.15 -53.92 51.02
C HIS A 307 -7.61 -54.15 51.43
N GLN A 308 -8.47 -54.44 50.46
CA GLN A 308 -9.82 -54.93 50.75
C GLN A 308 -9.74 -56.39 51.21
N PHE A 309 -9.91 -56.62 52.52
CA PHE A 309 -10.18 -57.94 53.06
C PHE A 309 -11.68 -58.22 52.98
N SER A 310 -12.08 -59.29 52.31
CA SER A 310 -13.47 -59.76 52.31
C SER A 310 -13.59 -61.02 53.15
N PHE A 311 -14.57 -61.05 54.05
CA PHE A 311 -14.91 -62.24 54.82
C PHE A 311 -16.11 -62.90 54.15
N ALA A 312 -15.99 -64.19 53.84
CA ALA A 312 -17.10 -64.98 53.34
C ALA A 312 -17.60 -65.90 54.46
N SER A 313 -18.91 -65.87 54.70
CA SER A 313 -19.57 -66.76 55.65
C SER A 313 -19.84 -68.10 54.97
N TYR A 314 -19.28 -69.17 55.53
CA TYR A 314 -19.60 -70.54 55.16
C TYR A 314 -20.35 -71.20 56.32
N GLN A 315 -21.07 -72.30 56.06
CA GLN A 315 -21.79 -73.03 57.11
C GLN A 315 -20.87 -73.52 58.26
N SER A 316 -19.55 -73.58 58.03
CA SER A 316 -18.53 -73.93 59.02
C SER A 316 -17.87 -72.73 59.73
N GLY A 317 -18.36 -71.50 59.54
CA GLY A 317 -17.82 -70.26 60.12
C GLY A 317 -17.27 -69.26 59.10
N LEU A 318 -16.95 -68.04 59.57
CA LEU A 318 -16.36 -66.98 58.77
C LEU A 318 -14.89 -67.28 58.47
N ARG A 319 -14.49 -67.24 57.19
CA ARG A 319 -13.09 -67.31 56.77
C ARG A 319 -12.74 -66.14 55.88
N GLU A 320 -11.55 -65.60 56.11
CA GLU A 320 -10.98 -64.51 55.32
C GLU A 320 -10.53 -65.02 53.94
N LYS A 321 -10.92 -64.32 52.88
CA LYS A 321 -10.53 -64.67 51.51
C LYS A 321 -9.91 -63.44 50.85
N VAL A 322 -8.61 -63.55 50.55
CA VAL A 322 -7.88 -62.53 49.78
C VAL A 322 -8.35 -62.61 48.33
N LEU A 323 -9.02 -61.57 47.87
CA LEU A 323 -9.47 -61.45 46.49
C LEU A 323 -8.30 -60.95 45.63
N SER A 324 -7.82 -61.79 44.71
CA SER A 324 -6.93 -61.34 43.64
C SER A 324 -7.73 -60.46 42.68
N PRO A 325 -7.23 -59.26 42.31
CA PRO A 325 -7.97 -58.35 41.44
C PRO A 325 -8.19 -59.01 40.07
N LYS A 326 -9.46 -59.29 39.73
CA LYS A 326 -9.84 -59.65 38.36
C LYS A 326 -9.88 -58.37 37.53
N GLU A 327 -9.09 -58.35 36.47
CA GLU A 327 -9.11 -57.33 35.42
C GLU A 327 -10.49 -57.26 34.77
N SER A 328 -11.31 -56.27 35.16
CA SER A 328 -12.25 -55.65 34.22
C SER A 328 -12.89 -54.39 34.81
N SER A 329 -12.53 -53.27 34.18
CA SER A 329 -13.30 -52.05 33.94
C SER A 329 -13.92 -51.26 35.11
N SER A 330 -13.48 -50.00 35.12
CA SER A 330 -14.16 -48.75 35.48
C SER A 330 -14.45 -48.45 36.96
N GLN A 331 -13.70 -47.46 37.45
CA GLN A 331 -14.08 -46.51 38.51
C GLN A 331 -14.28 -47.10 39.91
N LEU A 332 -13.17 -47.44 40.57
CA LEU A 332 -13.04 -47.26 42.02
C LEU A 332 -11.96 -46.21 42.26
N SER A 333 -12.43 -44.99 42.49
CA SER A 333 -11.66 -43.81 42.83
C SER A 333 -10.94 -43.99 44.16
N CYS A 334 -9.66 -44.37 44.12
CA CYS A 334 -8.69 -43.83 45.07
C CYS A 334 -8.36 -42.39 44.65
N ASN A 335 -9.37 -41.51 44.71
CA ASN A 335 -9.22 -40.11 44.38
C ASN A 335 -9.98 -39.32 45.45
N LYS A 336 -9.26 -38.84 46.47
CA LYS A 336 -9.79 -37.86 47.42
C LYS A 336 -9.23 -36.50 47.06
N ASP A 337 -10.16 -35.59 46.82
CA ASP A 337 -9.99 -34.15 46.66
C ASP A 337 -8.88 -33.55 47.54
N TYR A 338 -7.85 -33.00 46.90
CA TYR A 338 -7.07 -31.91 47.50
C TYR A 338 -7.84 -30.60 47.28
N ARG A 339 -8.80 -30.30 48.17
CA ARG A 339 -9.23 -28.91 48.40
C ARG A 339 -8.26 -28.28 49.39
N LEU A 340 -7.35 -27.44 48.89
CA LEU A 340 -6.65 -26.43 49.70
C LEU A 340 -7.41 -25.11 49.56
N LYS A 341 -7.68 -24.48 50.71
CA LYS A 341 -8.37 -23.20 50.89
C LYS A 341 -7.60 -22.03 50.27
#